data_AF-A0AAV9L9D5-F1
#
_entry.id   AF-A0AAV9L9D5-F1
#
_cell.length_a   1.000
_cell.length_b   1.000
_cell.length_c   1.000
_cell.angle_alpha   90.00
_cell.angle_beta   90.00
_cell.angle_gamma   90.00
#
_symmetry.space_group_name_H-M   'P 1'
#
loop_
_entity.id
_entity.type
_entity.pdbx_description
1 polymer ?
#
loop_
_entity_poly.entity_id
_entity_poly.type
_entity_poly.pdbx_seq_one_letter_code
_entity_poly.pdbx_strand_id
1 'polypeptide(L)'
;MDNPTLVDLLTHIISLILDADKFQGEINVYHNDIDEHVVENLNFHEATTLQLEGLQKKNENLRADIIVLCQAVAALGSTRGESSKVKILKPNAFGGATSAKELENFIWDMEQYFTVAKVLETNKLNITTMYLTGDAKLW
;
A
#
# COMPACT_ATOMS: atom_id res chain seq x y z
N MET A 1 54.01 48.29 20.17
CA MET A 1 52.58 48.42 19.81
C MET A 1 52.04 49.55 20.66
N ASP A 2 51.49 50.58 20.03
CA ASP A 2 50.84 51.67 20.76
C ASP A 2 49.58 51.14 21.43
N ASN A 3 49.36 51.53 22.69
CA ASN A 3 48.17 51.12 23.42
C ASN A 3 46.94 51.83 22.81
N PRO A 4 45.83 51.11 22.56
CA PRO A 4 44.62 51.72 22.03
C PRO A 4 44.14 52.83 22.95
N THR A 5 43.72 53.95 22.37
CA THR A 5 43.17 55.07 23.14
C THR A 5 41.74 54.76 23.57
N LEU A 6 41.23 55.51 24.56
CA LEU A 6 39.83 55.40 24.98
C LEU A 6 38.85 55.60 23.81
N VAL A 7 39.19 56.49 22.86
CA VAL A 7 38.38 56.78 21.68
C VAL A 7 38.33 55.57 20.73
N ASP A 8 39.45 54.87 20.55
CA ASP A 8 39.51 53.65 19.73
C ASP A 8 38.63 52.55 20.32
N LEU A 9 38.69 52.37 21.65
CA LEU A 9 37.85 51.39 22.36
C LEU A 9 36.37 51.73 22.26
N LEU A 10 35.99 53.00 22.46
CA LEU A 10 34.60 53.45 22.34
C LEU A 10 34.05 53.27 20.92
N THR A 11 34.84 53.60 19.91
CA THR A 11 34.46 53.43 18.51
C THR A 11 34.24 51.96 18.18
N HIS A 12 35.12 51.08 18.67
CA HIS A 12 34.98 49.64 18.48
C HIS A 12 33.72 49.09 19.16
N ILE A 13 33.44 49.51 20.41
CA ILE A 13 32.21 49.12 21.13
C ILE A 13 30.97 49.55 20.36
N ILE A 14 30.92 50.78 19.84
CA ILE A 14 29.79 51.27 19.06
C ILE A 14 29.60 50.43 17.79
N SER A 15 30.67 50.09 17.08
CA SER A 15 30.59 49.21 15.90
C SER A 15 30.00 47.85 16.24
N LEU A 16 30.46 47.23 17.33
CA LEU A 16 29.95 45.93 17.77
C LEU A 16 28.47 45.96 18.14
N ILE A 17 28.00 47.06 18.75
CA ILE A 17 26.57 47.23 19.07
C ILE A 17 25.75 47.34 17.79
N LEU A 18 26.21 48.11 16.81
CA LEU A 18 25.52 48.24 15.52
C LEU A 18 25.45 46.91 14.77
N ASP A 19 26.54 46.13 14.79
CA ASP A 19 26.57 44.80 14.19
C ASP A 19 25.62 43.84 14.92
N ALA A 20 25.58 43.88 16.26
CA ALA A 20 24.67 43.06 17.06
C ALA A 20 23.19 43.38 16.78
N ASP A 21 22.83 44.66 16.68
CA ASP A 21 21.48 45.09 16.33
C ASP A 21 21.08 44.62 14.92
N LYS A 22 22.02 44.69 13.97
CA LYS A 22 21.81 44.19 12.61
C LYS A 22 21.55 42.67 12.62
N PHE A 23 22.39 41.90 13.30
CA PHE A 23 22.21 40.45 13.41
C PHE A 23 20.89 40.10 14.11
N GLN A 24 20.49 40.85 15.13
CA GLN A 24 19.21 40.65 15.79
C GLN A 24 18.04 40.89 14.81
N GLY A 25 18.14 41.91 13.96
CA GLY A 25 17.19 42.15 12.88
C GLY A 25 17.08 40.97 11.92
N GLU A 26 18.21 40.43 11.46
CA GLU A 26 18.25 39.25 10.58
C GLU A 26 17.63 38.01 11.25
N ILE A 27 17.99 37.73 12.52
CA ILE A 27 17.43 36.63 13.31
C ILE A 27 15.90 36.75 13.42
N ASN A 28 15.39 37.96 13.69
CA ASN A 28 13.95 38.18 13.83
C ASN A 28 13.20 37.92 12.52
N VAL A 29 13.81 38.25 11.36
CA VAL A 29 13.22 37.95 10.05
C VAL A 29 13.12 36.45 9.83
N TYR A 30 14.21 35.70 10.08
CA TYR A 30 14.18 34.23 9.97
C TYR A 30 13.19 33.59 10.94
N HIS A 31 13.05 34.13 12.15
CA HIS A 31 12.09 33.62 13.13
C HIS A 31 10.64 33.79 12.63
N ASN A 32 10.30 34.97 12.11
CA ASN A 32 8.96 35.23 11.57
C ASN A 32 8.66 34.33 10.36
N ASP A 33 9.62 34.12 9.46
CA ASP A 33 9.48 33.25 8.30
C ASP A 33 9.25 31.79 8.71
N ILE A 34 10.00 31.31 9.71
CA ILE A 34 9.79 29.97 10.29
C ILE A 34 8.39 29.87 10.91
N ASP A 35 7.96 30.87 11.68
CA ASP A 35 6.64 30.87 12.32
C ASP A 35 5.51 30.85 11.28
N GLU A 36 5.64 31.63 10.20
CA GLU A 36 4.68 31.62 9.08
C GLU A 36 4.62 30.24 8.42
N HIS A 37 5.77 29.65 8.10
CA HIS A 37 5.84 28.31 7.53
C HIS A 37 5.31 27.22 8.49
N VAL A 38 5.51 27.35 9.80
CA VAL A 38 4.93 26.44 10.79
C VAL A 38 3.41 26.53 10.76
N VAL A 39 2.85 27.74 10.72
CA VAL A 39 1.40 27.95 10.64
C VAL A 39 0.83 27.38 9.33
N GLU A 40 1.47 27.63 8.19
CA GLU A 40 1.05 27.06 6.90
C GLU A 40 1.06 25.53 6.91
N ASN A 41 2.12 24.92 7.45
CA ASN A 41 2.23 23.47 7.58
C ASN A 41 1.15 22.88 8.51
N LEU A 42 0.85 23.55 9.61
CA LEU A 42 -0.22 23.12 10.52
C LEU A 42 -1.58 23.17 9.83
N ASN A 43 -1.89 24.26 9.11
CA ASN A 43 -3.15 24.40 8.37
C ASN A 43 -3.26 23.34 7.26
N PHE A 44 -2.16 23.08 6.54
CA PHE A 44 -2.12 22.02 5.52
C PHE A 44 -2.32 20.63 6.15
N HIS A 45 -1.68 20.36 7.28
CA HIS A 45 -1.84 19.11 8.01
C HIS A 45 -3.28 18.90 8.50
N GLU A 46 -3.93 19.94 9.02
CA GLU A 46 -5.33 19.90 9.43
C GLU A 46 -6.25 19.59 8.24
N ALA A 47 -6.08 20.31 7.12
CA ALA A 47 -6.87 20.11 5.92
C ALA A 47 -6.73 18.67 5.35
N THR A 48 -5.51 18.15 5.31
CA THR A 48 -5.24 16.77 4.85
C THR A 48 -5.81 15.73 5.79
N THR A 49 -5.77 15.96 7.11
CA THR A 49 -6.39 15.10 8.12
C THR A 49 -7.90 15.02 7.93
N LEU A 50 -8.58 16.16 7.75
CA LEU A 50 -10.03 16.20 7.50
C LEU A 50 -10.43 15.46 6.21
N GLN A 51 -9.63 15.59 5.15
CA GLN A 51 -9.87 14.84 3.90
C GLN A 51 -9.71 13.33 4.10
N LEU A 52 -8.70 12.90 4.86
CA LEU A 52 -8.47 11.48 5.15
C LEU A 52 -9.63 10.88 5.95
N GLU A 53 -10.13 11.57 6.97
CA GLU A 53 -11.30 11.14 7.74
C GLU A 53 -12.54 10.99 6.85
N GLY A 54 -12.76 11.94 5.93
CA GLY A 54 -13.84 11.87 4.95
C GLY A 54 -13.75 10.65 4.03
N LEU A 55 -12.54 10.32 3.55
CA LEU A 55 -12.29 9.13 2.73
C LEU A 55 -12.48 7.83 3.52
N GLN A 56 -12.03 7.79 4.78
CA GLN A 56 -12.22 6.64 5.66
C GLN A 56 -13.71 6.35 5.85
N LYS A 57 -14.51 7.37 6.16
CA LYS A 57 -15.96 7.24 6.30
C LYS A 57 -16.62 6.74 5.01
N LYS A 58 -16.20 7.25 3.84
CA LYS A 58 -16.72 6.78 2.56
C LYS A 58 -16.37 5.31 2.31
N ASN A 59 -15.17 4.87 2.69
CA ASN A 59 -14.73 3.48 2.57
C ASN A 59 -15.55 2.55 3.48
N GLU A 60 -15.81 2.96 4.73
CA GLU A 60 -16.67 2.22 5.66
C GLU A 60 -18.09 2.05 5.10
N ASN A 61 -18.68 3.11 4.56
CA ASN A 61 -19.99 3.05 3.91
C ASN A 61 -20.00 2.08 2.72
N LEU A 62 -19.03 2.17 1.82
CA LEU A 62 -18.91 1.25 0.68
C LEU A 62 -18.74 -0.20 1.11
N ARG A 63 -17.97 -0.44 2.19
CA ARG A 63 -17.82 -1.77 2.76
C ARG A 63 -19.15 -2.32 3.29
N ALA A 64 -19.94 -1.49 3.97
CA ALA A 64 -21.27 -1.85 4.42
C ALA A 64 -22.20 -2.19 3.24
N ASP A 65 -22.20 -1.36 2.19
CA ASP A 65 -22.99 -1.59 0.97
C ASP A 65 -22.62 -2.92 0.29
N ILE A 66 -21.32 -3.23 0.18
CA ILE A 66 -20.84 -4.50 -0.38
C ILE A 66 -21.36 -5.69 0.44
N ILE A 67 -21.33 -5.60 1.77
CA ILE A 67 -21.82 -6.68 2.63
C ILE A 67 -23.31 -6.95 2.38
N VAL A 68 -24.12 -5.88 2.31
CA VAL A 68 -25.56 -5.98 2.03
C VAL A 68 -25.81 -6.59 0.65
N LEU A 69 -25.08 -6.16 -0.38
CA LEU A 69 -25.19 -6.72 -1.73
C LEU A 69 -24.81 -8.20 -1.78
N CYS A 70 -23.71 -8.60 -1.13
CA CYS A 70 -23.32 -9.99 -1.04
C CYS A 70 -24.40 -10.87 -0.37
N GLN A 71 -25.04 -10.37 0.68
CA GLN A 71 -26.15 -11.08 1.34
C GLN A 71 -27.36 -11.23 0.42
N ALA A 72 -27.73 -10.17 -0.32
CA ALA A 72 -28.81 -10.21 -1.30
C ALA A 72 -28.52 -11.21 -2.44
N VAL A 73 -27.30 -11.21 -2.97
CA VAL A 73 -26.85 -12.17 -4.00
C VAL A 73 -26.90 -13.61 -3.48
N ALA A 74 -26.47 -13.86 -2.25
CA ALA A 74 -26.53 -15.19 -1.64
C ALA A 74 -28.00 -15.68 -1.49
N ALA A 75 -28.91 -14.79 -1.08
CA ALA A 75 -30.33 -15.10 -0.98
C ALA A 75 -30.95 -15.45 -2.35
N LEU A 76 -30.56 -14.75 -3.42
CA LEU A 76 -30.97 -15.05 -4.80
C LEU A 76 -30.42 -16.41 -5.27
N GLY A 77 -29.16 -16.72 -4.94
CA GLY A 77 -28.52 -18.01 -5.28
C GLY A 77 -29.18 -19.22 -4.62
N SER A 78 -29.86 -19.03 -3.48
CA SER A 78 -30.62 -20.08 -2.80
C SER A 78 -31.96 -20.42 -3.48
N THR A 79 -32.42 -19.58 -4.42
CA THR A 79 -33.70 -19.80 -5.14
C THR A 79 -33.52 -20.44 -6.53
N ARG A 80 -32.29 -20.55 -7.03
CA ARG A 80 -31.98 -21.22 -8.30
C ARG A 80 -31.38 -22.60 -8.04
N GLY A 81 -32.22 -23.47 -7.50
CA GLY A 81 -31.98 -24.90 -7.50
C GLY A 81 -32.05 -25.42 -8.93
N GLU A 82 -30.92 -25.37 -9.64
CA GLU A 82 -30.68 -26.22 -10.81
C GLU A 82 -29.18 -26.46 -10.89
N SER A 83 -28.76 -27.52 -10.18
CA SER A 83 -27.47 -28.15 -10.40
C SER A 83 -27.46 -28.75 -11.80
N SER A 84 -27.10 -27.92 -12.78
CA SER A 84 -26.46 -28.40 -13.99
C SER A 84 -25.29 -29.27 -13.54
N LYS A 85 -25.46 -30.60 -13.59
CA LYS A 85 -24.40 -31.57 -13.37
C LYS A 85 -23.44 -31.49 -14.55
N VAL A 86 -22.73 -30.37 -14.67
CA VAL A 86 -21.56 -30.26 -15.52
C VAL A 86 -20.61 -31.35 -15.04
N LYS A 87 -20.37 -32.35 -15.89
CA LYS A 87 -19.34 -33.35 -15.60
C LYS A 87 -18.03 -32.58 -15.48
N ILE A 88 -17.50 -32.52 -14.27
CA ILE A 88 -16.19 -31.95 -14.02
C ILE A 88 -15.18 -32.81 -14.78
N LEU A 89 -14.54 -32.25 -15.81
CA LEU A 89 -13.49 -32.92 -16.56
C LEU A 89 -12.24 -32.99 -15.69
N LYS A 90 -11.68 -34.18 -15.51
CA LYS A 90 -10.44 -34.38 -14.75
C LYS A 90 -9.23 -33.99 -15.62
N PRO A 91 -8.21 -33.32 -15.05
CA PRO A 91 -6.96 -33.03 -15.75
C PRO A 91 -6.25 -34.29 -16.22
N ASN A 92 -5.44 -34.16 -17.26
CA ASN A 92 -4.51 -35.20 -17.67
C ASN A 92 -3.31 -35.27 -16.71
N ALA A 93 -2.76 -36.46 -16.51
CA ALA A 93 -1.58 -36.63 -15.67
C ALA A 93 -0.33 -36.08 -16.37
N PHE A 94 0.55 -35.41 -15.63
CA PHE A 94 1.82 -34.89 -16.12
C PHE A 94 2.97 -35.81 -15.71
N GLY A 95 3.71 -36.31 -16.70
CA GLY A 95 4.77 -37.30 -16.52
C GLY A 95 6.20 -36.74 -16.46
N GLY A 96 6.38 -35.42 -16.55
CA GLY A 96 7.71 -34.80 -16.67
C GLY A 96 8.17 -34.64 -18.12
N ALA A 97 7.28 -34.19 -19.00
CA ALA A 97 7.64 -33.92 -20.39
C ALA A 97 8.70 -32.80 -20.50
N THR A 98 9.62 -32.93 -21.45
CA THR A 98 10.67 -31.93 -21.75
C THR A 98 10.14 -30.68 -22.46
N SER A 99 8.86 -30.67 -22.82
CA SER A 99 8.19 -29.56 -23.50
C SER A 99 7.57 -28.59 -22.50
N ALA A 100 8.03 -27.34 -22.49
CA ALA A 100 7.45 -26.27 -21.68
C ALA A 100 5.93 -26.11 -21.92
N LYS A 101 5.47 -26.36 -23.16
CA LYS A 101 4.05 -26.29 -23.54
C LYS A 101 3.20 -27.33 -22.83
N GLU A 102 3.73 -28.53 -22.60
CA GLU A 102 2.98 -29.59 -21.90
C GLU A 102 2.85 -29.29 -20.41
N LEU A 103 3.89 -28.69 -19.81
CA LEU A 103 3.83 -28.20 -18.44
C LEU A 103 2.81 -27.05 -18.31
N GLU A 104 2.84 -26.09 -19.23
CA GLU A 104 1.89 -24.97 -19.24
C GLU A 104 0.44 -25.43 -19.39
N ASN A 105 0.17 -26.36 -20.31
CA ASN A 105 -1.14 -26.97 -20.47
C ASN A 105 -1.60 -27.70 -19.20
N PHE A 106 -0.71 -28.44 -18.53
CA PHE A 106 -1.04 -29.12 -17.28
C PHE A 106 -1.41 -28.15 -16.16
N ILE A 107 -0.64 -27.07 -15.99
CA ILE A 107 -0.94 -26.03 -14.99
C ILE A 107 -2.30 -25.41 -15.29
N TRP A 108 -2.56 -25.04 -16.55
CA TRP A 108 -3.83 -24.47 -16.95
C TRP A 108 -5.01 -25.41 -16.68
N ASP A 109 -4.90 -26.69 -17.04
CA ASP A 109 -5.94 -27.70 -16.80
C ASP A 109 -6.23 -27.89 -15.30
N MET A 110 -5.19 -27.88 -14.45
CA MET A 110 -5.34 -27.96 -12.99
C MET A 110 -6.04 -26.74 -12.41
N GLU A 111 -5.71 -25.52 -12.86
CA GLU A 111 -6.36 -24.28 -12.43
C GLU A 111 -7.84 -24.24 -12.80
N GLN A 112 -8.17 -24.65 -14.03
CA GLN A 112 -9.56 -24.75 -14.48
C GLN A 112 -10.32 -25.81 -13.67
N TYR A 113 -9.71 -26.98 -13.43
CA TYR A 113 -10.31 -28.02 -12.60
C TYR A 113 -10.60 -27.53 -11.18
N PHE A 114 -9.66 -26.84 -10.51
CA PHE A 114 -9.90 -26.31 -9.17
C PHE A 114 -11.02 -25.28 -9.13
N THR A 115 -11.11 -24.45 -10.17
CA THR A 115 -12.15 -23.43 -10.30
C THR A 115 -13.53 -24.06 -10.44
N VAL A 116 -13.68 -25.04 -11.33
CA VAL A 116 -14.96 -25.71 -11.60
C VAL A 116 -15.36 -26.65 -10.45
N ALA A 117 -14.39 -27.37 -9.88
CA ALA A 117 -14.61 -28.31 -8.79
C ALA A 117 -14.70 -27.65 -7.40
N LYS A 118 -14.52 -26.32 -7.31
CA LYS A 118 -14.53 -25.54 -6.06
C LYS A 118 -13.60 -26.14 -5.00
N VAL A 119 -12.38 -26.50 -5.41
CA VAL A 119 -11.37 -27.10 -4.51
C VAL A 119 -10.82 -26.04 -3.56
N LEU A 120 -10.82 -26.34 -2.26
CA LEU A 120 -10.22 -25.49 -1.23
C LEU A 120 -8.70 -25.36 -1.45
N GLU A 121 -8.16 -24.17 -1.18
CA GLU A 121 -6.73 -23.88 -1.36
C GLU A 121 -5.81 -24.90 -0.67
N THR A 122 -6.17 -25.31 0.55
CA THR A 122 -5.43 -26.31 1.35
C THR A 122 -5.33 -27.68 0.69
N ASN A 123 -6.23 -27.99 -0.25
CA ASN A 123 -6.30 -29.29 -0.92
C ASN A 123 -5.68 -29.26 -2.32
N LYS A 124 -5.43 -28.06 -2.89
CA LYS A 124 -4.93 -27.93 -4.27
C LYS A 124 -3.60 -28.67 -4.46
N LEU A 125 -2.62 -28.43 -3.57
CA LEU A 125 -1.32 -29.09 -3.65
C LEU A 125 -1.44 -30.62 -3.62
N ASN A 126 -2.21 -31.17 -2.67
CA ASN A 126 -2.41 -32.61 -2.53
C ASN A 126 -3.11 -33.22 -3.76
N ILE A 127 -4.01 -32.47 -4.40
CA ILE A 127 -4.66 -32.94 -5.62
C ILE A 127 -3.69 -32.85 -6.82
N THR A 128 -2.90 -31.78 -6.95
CA THR A 128 -1.89 -31.66 -8.01
C THR A 128 -0.91 -32.82 -7.99
N THR A 129 -0.43 -33.23 -6.83
CA THR A 129 0.51 -34.36 -6.70
C THR A 129 -0.10 -35.70 -7.12
N MET A 130 -1.44 -35.86 -7.05
CA MET A 130 -2.13 -37.06 -7.57
C MET A 130 -2.09 -37.15 -9.09
N TYR A 131 -1.94 -36.02 -9.79
CA TYR A 131 -1.84 -35.96 -11.25
C TYR A 131 -0.39 -35.87 -11.74
N LEU A 132 0.61 -35.87 -10.84
CA LEU A 132 2.00 -36.07 -11.22
C LEU A 132 2.30 -37.57 -11.35
N THR A 133 3.03 -37.93 -12.40
CA THR A 133 3.46 -39.29 -12.70
C THR A 133 4.91 -39.28 -13.21
N GLY A 134 5.52 -40.45 -13.39
CA GLY A 134 6.89 -40.56 -13.88
C GLY A 134 7.90 -39.78 -13.05
N ASP A 135 8.88 -39.18 -13.73
CA ASP A 135 9.96 -38.44 -13.09
C ASP A 135 9.43 -37.18 -12.38
N ALA A 136 8.36 -36.55 -12.90
CA ALA A 136 7.77 -35.37 -12.26
C ALA A 136 7.24 -35.62 -10.85
N LYS A 137 6.96 -36.87 -10.47
CA LYS A 137 6.53 -37.23 -9.11
C LYS A 137 7.72 -37.43 -8.15
N LEU A 138 8.92 -37.60 -8.68
CA LEU A 138 10.14 -37.90 -7.91
C LEU A 138 10.96 -36.65 -7.57
N TRP A 139 10.67 -35.52 -8.22
CA TRP A 139 11.20 -34.19 -7.90
C TRP A 139 10.42 -33.53 -6.76
#